data_AF-A0A2N2ZU30-F1
#
_entry.id   AF-A0A2N2ZU30-F1
#
_cell.length_a   1.000
_cell.length_b   1.000
_cell.length_c   1.000
_cell.angle_alpha   90.00
_cell.angle_beta   90.00
_cell.angle_gamma   90.00
#
_symmetry.space_group_name_H-M   'P 1'
#
loop_
_entity.id
_entity.type
_entity.pdbx_description
1 polymer ?
#
loop_
_entity_poly.entity_id
_entity_poly.type
_entity_poly.pdbx_seq_one_letter_code
_entity_poly.pdbx_strand_id
1 'polypeptide(L)'
;MKRLLILCGFALMSGFLLSSCSKDEDEPVPPTVAFNQQSGFITSDVTAAFGDTLNFGIILQSNGTDNLVKFEIKANGLTLLDSTINTQSFTYNFYTIKGISDQEIWAFTATDIAGNRKEETITITGAFGQINSYTTILVGAQDNVATESFLSFSNNEATKYFQAQAFQNQDKIDIFCFFENTATHQNMMSLGSPGSNINGVFTGASSPDNYTTKNLTRFYKTTITAAQFDAIQNDAVLLDAYNADEARKKASVLAAGEVYAIKIQSGLTGLIKVIAVSGEEAGTLEIAVKIQKQ
;
A
#
# COMPACT_ATOMS: atom_id res chain seq x y z
N MET A 1 -72.11 30.79 60.99
CA MET A 1 -71.59 30.14 62.21
C MET A 1 -70.07 30.04 62.11
N LYS A 2 -69.36 30.47 63.16
CA LYS A 2 -67.91 30.33 63.47
C LYS A 2 -66.94 30.96 62.43
N ARG A 3 -66.40 32.17 62.67
CA ARG A 3 -65.26 32.58 63.54
C ARG A 3 -63.93 31.93 63.09
N LEU A 4 -62.94 32.67 62.58
CA LEU A 4 -61.88 33.42 63.32
C LEU A 4 -61.18 34.39 62.31
N LEU A 5 -61.02 35.71 62.48
CA LEU A 5 -60.14 36.50 63.41
C LEU A 5 -58.64 36.08 63.27
N ILE A 6 -57.60 36.90 63.07
CA ILE A 6 -57.35 38.32 63.38
C ILE A 6 -56.00 38.82 62.76
N LEU A 7 -55.99 40.12 62.40
CA LEU A 7 -54.98 41.21 62.45
C LEU A 7 -53.47 41.08 62.08
N CYS A 8 -53.09 42.08 61.26
CA CYS A 8 -52.05 43.12 61.40
C CYS A 8 -50.55 42.78 61.56
N GLY A 9 -49.74 43.48 60.74
CA GLY A 9 -48.35 43.80 61.05
C GLY A 9 -47.61 44.46 59.89
N PHE A 10 -47.55 45.79 59.91
CA PHE A 10 -46.73 46.63 59.02
C PHE A 10 -45.24 46.49 59.40
N ALA A 11 -44.33 46.25 58.44
CA ALA A 11 -42.90 46.51 58.62
C ALA A 11 -42.21 46.73 57.27
N LEU A 12 -41.61 47.92 57.11
CA LEU A 12 -40.63 48.23 56.07
C LEU A 12 -39.45 47.25 56.13
N MET A 13 -38.95 46.77 54.98
CA MET A 13 -37.57 46.33 54.89
C MET A 13 -36.91 46.75 53.57
N SER A 14 -35.83 47.50 53.75
CA SER A 14 -34.86 47.96 52.77
C SER A 14 -34.19 46.81 52.01
N GLY A 15 -33.69 47.14 50.82
CA GLY A 15 -33.19 46.16 49.86
C GLY A 15 -31.97 45.35 50.28
N PHE A 16 -31.83 44.22 49.59
CA PHE A 16 -30.56 43.58 49.26
C PHE A 16 -30.68 43.08 47.82
N LEU A 17 -30.14 43.86 46.88
CA LEU A 17 -29.83 43.37 45.55
C LEU A 17 -28.61 42.46 45.69
N LEU A 18 -28.84 41.15 45.79
CA LEU A 18 -27.77 40.16 45.67
C LEU A 18 -27.34 40.13 44.20
N SER A 19 -26.32 40.94 43.90
CA SER A 19 -25.46 40.78 42.73
C SER A 19 -24.75 39.43 42.86
N SER A 20 -25.35 38.40 42.28
CA SER A 20 -24.66 37.16 41.97
C SER A 20 -23.78 37.43 40.75
N CYS A 21 -22.56 37.91 40.98
CA CYS A 21 -21.47 37.66 40.04
C CYS A 21 -21.33 36.14 39.91
N SER A 22 -21.84 35.55 38.83
CA SER A 22 -21.18 34.37 38.29
C SER A 22 -19.75 34.81 38.02
N LYS A 23 -18.78 34.17 38.69
CA LYS A 23 -17.43 34.16 38.14
C LYS A 23 -17.59 33.40 36.84
N ASP A 24 -17.55 34.12 35.74
CA ASP A 24 -17.32 33.50 34.44
C ASP A 24 -15.98 32.80 34.60
N GLU A 25 -16.01 31.47 34.76
CA GLU A 25 -14.79 30.68 34.66
C GLU A 25 -14.33 30.85 33.22
N ASP A 26 -13.20 31.55 33.04
CA ASP A 26 -12.61 31.78 31.73
C ASP A 26 -12.53 30.44 31.00
N GLU A 27 -13.20 30.34 29.84
CA GLU A 27 -13.19 29.11 29.06
C GLU A 27 -11.74 28.72 28.73
N PRO A 28 -11.38 27.44 28.85
CA PRO A 28 -10.03 26.99 28.55
C PRO A 28 -9.67 27.33 27.11
N VAL A 29 -8.64 28.17 26.93
CA VAL A 29 -8.14 28.56 25.61
C VAL A 29 -7.09 27.55 25.16
N PRO A 30 -7.36 26.69 24.16
CA PRO A 30 -6.40 25.69 23.72
C PRO A 30 -5.25 26.33 22.92
N PRO A 31 -4.10 25.64 22.79
CA PRO A 31 -3.06 26.04 21.85
C PRO A 31 -3.55 25.93 20.40
N THR A 32 -2.80 26.53 19.47
CA THR A 32 -3.05 26.43 18.03
C THR A 32 -2.11 25.42 17.38
N VAL A 33 -2.66 24.61 16.47
CA VAL A 33 -1.92 23.78 15.51
C VAL A 33 -2.25 24.33 14.12
N ALA A 34 -1.23 24.73 13.37
CA ALA A 34 -1.36 25.25 12.00
C ALA A 34 -0.35 24.59 11.07
N PHE A 35 -0.63 24.64 9.77
CA PHE A 35 0.25 24.09 8.74
C PHE A 35 1.02 25.20 8.02
N ASN A 36 2.28 24.93 7.67
CA ASN A 36 3.13 25.81 6.89
C ASN A 36 2.56 25.97 5.47
N GLN A 37 2.21 27.20 5.10
CA GLN A 37 1.57 27.53 3.82
C GLN A 37 2.58 27.70 2.66
N GLN A 38 3.87 27.47 2.90
CA GLN A 38 4.87 27.47 1.83
C GLN A 38 4.62 26.33 0.85
N SER A 39 4.82 26.62 -0.44
CA SER A 39 4.70 25.63 -1.51
C SER A 39 5.59 24.40 -1.22
N GLY A 40 5.03 23.21 -1.44
CA GLY A 40 5.69 21.93 -1.21
C GLY A 40 5.28 21.23 0.10
N PHE A 41 4.64 21.93 1.04
CA PHE A 41 4.07 21.30 2.23
C PHE A 41 2.61 20.90 2.02
N ILE A 42 2.22 19.79 2.66
CA ILE A 42 0.84 19.35 2.75
C ILE A 42 0.16 20.14 3.87
N THR A 43 -0.95 20.80 3.53
CA THR A 43 -1.71 21.68 4.43
C THR A 43 -3.18 21.28 4.61
N SER A 44 -3.63 20.26 3.88
CA SER A 44 -4.99 19.70 3.91
C SER A 44 -4.98 18.28 3.34
N ASP A 45 -6.12 17.60 3.39
CA ASP A 45 -6.32 16.28 2.79
C ASP A 45 -5.84 16.24 1.33
N VAL A 46 -5.14 15.17 0.97
CA VAL A 46 -4.50 15.04 -0.36
C VAL A 46 -4.49 13.60 -0.83
N THR A 47 -4.35 13.41 -2.13
CA THR A 47 -4.10 12.11 -2.76
C THR A 47 -2.63 11.97 -3.11
N ALA A 48 -2.03 10.80 -2.87
CA ALA A 48 -0.64 10.53 -3.21
C ALA A 48 -0.44 9.08 -3.68
N ALA A 49 0.45 8.88 -4.65
CA ALA A 49 0.82 7.57 -5.17
C ALA A 49 1.81 6.86 -4.24
N PHE A 50 1.92 5.54 -4.35
CA PHE A 50 2.93 4.78 -3.62
C PHE A 50 4.34 5.30 -3.93
N GLY A 51 5.15 5.52 -2.89
CA GLY A 51 6.51 6.04 -3.04
C GLY A 51 6.62 7.56 -3.12
N ASP A 52 5.50 8.30 -3.20
CA ASP A 52 5.53 9.77 -3.19
C ASP A 52 6.10 10.29 -1.87
N THR A 53 6.90 11.36 -1.96
CA THR A 53 7.40 12.07 -0.77
C THR A 53 6.34 13.04 -0.25
N LEU A 54 5.94 12.85 1.00
CA LEU A 54 4.96 13.67 1.70
C LEU A 54 5.71 14.61 2.66
N ASN A 55 5.67 15.92 2.42
CA ASN A 55 6.32 16.91 3.26
C ASN A 55 5.30 17.60 4.16
N PHE A 56 5.58 17.66 5.46
CA PHE A 56 4.73 18.32 6.46
C PHE A 56 5.50 19.42 7.17
N GLY A 57 4.85 20.56 7.37
CA GLY A 57 5.37 21.67 8.14
C GLY A 57 4.33 22.09 9.17
N ILE A 58 4.63 21.88 10.44
CA ILE A 58 3.71 22.09 11.56
C ILE A 58 4.17 23.31 12.36
N ILE A 59 3.24 24.23 12.63
CA ILE A 59 3.45 25.45 13.39
C ILE A 59 2.51 25.40 14.60
N LEU A 60 3.09 25.39 15.79
CA LEU A 60 2.37 25.40 17.05
C LEU A 60 2.52 26.78 17.71
N GLN A 61 1.43 27.27 18.28
CA GLN A 61 1.42 28.49 19.09
C GLN A 61 0.68 28.22 20.40
N SER A 62 1.24 28.70 21.51
CA SER A 62 0.55 28.77 22.80
C SER A 62 -0.73 29.60 22.72
N ASN A 63 -1.55 29.53 23.76
CA ASN A 63 -2.69 30.41 23.96
C ASN A 63 -2.28 31.83 24.43
N GLY A 64 -0.97 32.10 24.54
CA GLY A 64 -0.40 33.38 25.00
C GLY A 64 -0.02 33.41 26.48
N THR A 65 -0.62 32.57 27.32
CA THR A 65 -0.35 32.49 28.77
C THR A 65 0.39 31.21 29.16
N ASP A 66 0.02 30.09 28.56
CA ASP A 66 0.47 28.75 28.90
C ASP A 66 1.44 28.22 27.86
N ASN A 67 2.69 27.97 28.29
CA ASN A 67 3.69 27.37 27.41
C ASN A 67 3.20 26.02 26.90
N LEU A 68 3.53 25.71 25.64
CA LEU A 68 3.40 24.38 25.09
C LEU A 68 4.33 23.42 25.83
N VAL A 69 3.82 22.26 26.24
CA VAL A 69 4.60 21.23 26.94
C VAL A 69 4.71 19.92 26.18
N LYS A 70 3.81 19.66 25.22
CA LYS A 70 3.80 18.43 24.43
C LYS A 70 3.49 18.70 22.96
N PHE A 71 4.20 18.00 22.08
CA PHE A 71 3.84 17.84 20.68
C PHE A 71 3.86 16.35 20.30
N GLU A 72 2.78 15.88 19.69
CA GLU A 72 2.59 14.47 19.32
C GLU A 72 2.18 14.36 17.84
N ILE A 73 2.77 13.39 17.14
CA ILE A 73 2.40 13.00 15.78
C ILE A 73 1.97 11.54 15.79
N LYS A 74 0.78 11.27 15.26
CA LYS A 74 0.30 9.92 14.98
C LYS A 74 0.01 9.72 13.50
N ALA A 75 0.28 8.52 13.00
CA ALA A 75 -0.22 8.04 11.71
C ALA A 75 -1.02 6.75 11.94
N ASN A 76 -2.28 6.73 11.51
CA ASN A 76 -3.19 5.59 11.71
C ASN A 76 -3.27 5.13 13.18
N GLY A 77 -3.25 6.10 14.11
CA GLY A 77 -3.27 5.85 15.56
C GLY A 77 -1.93 5.41 16.16
N LEU A 78 -0.91 5.13 15.36
CA LEU A 78 0.44 4.80 15.84
C LEU A 78 1.22 6.09 16.12
N THR A 79 1.76 6.19 17.34
CA THR A 79 2.60 7.32 17.74
C THR A 79 3.95 7.24 17.06
N LEU A 80 4.25 8.23 16.22
CA LEU A 80 5.52 8.38 15.52
C LEU A 80 6.46 9.34 16.24
N LEU A 81 5.89 10.35 16.88
CA LEU A 81 6.61 11.34 17.67
C LEU A 81 5.81 11.67 18.92
N ASP A 82 6.49 11.69 20.06
CA ASP A 82 5.99 12.24 21.32
C ASP A 82 7.13 13.05 21.94
N SER A 83 7.03 14.37 21.84
CA SER A 83 8.07 15.31 22.26
C SER A 83 7.61 16.16 23.44
N THR A 84 8.46 16.24 24.47
CA THR A 84 8.35 17.24 25.52
C THR A 84 9.01 18.53 25.05
N ILE A 85 8.28 19.63 25.13
CA ILE A 85 8.75 20.99 24.79
C ILE A 85 8.45 21.93 25.97
N ASN A 86 8.95 23.16 25.95
CA ASN A 86 8.58 24.21 26.92
C ASN A 86 8.79 25.57 26.27
N THR A 87 7.84 25.98 25.45
CA THR A 87 7.97 27.18 24.59
C THR A 87 6.61 27.79 24.27
N GLN A 88 6.60 29.07 23.94
CA GLN A 88 5.40 29.75 23.46
C GLN A 88 5.08 29.43 21.99
N SER A 89 6.08 29.04 21.21
CA SER A 89 5.92 28.67 19.80
C SER A 89 6.90 27.56 19.40
N PHE A 90 6.49 26.71 18.48
CA PHE A 90 7.30 25.59 18.01
C PHE A 90 7.00 25.30 16.54
N THR A 91 8.05 25.06 15.75
CA THR A 91 7.92 24.68 14.34
C THR A 91 8.62 23.37 14.11
N TYR A 92 7.97 22.45 13.40
CA TYR A 92 8.51 21.14 13.08
C TYR A 92 8.22 20.78 11.62
N ASN A 93 9.29 20.54 10.86
CA ASN A 93 9.21 20.12 9.47
C ASN A 93 9.77 18.71 9.35
N PHE A 94 9.08 17.85 8.63
CA PHE A 94 9.53 16.49 8.34
C PHE A 94 8.97 16.00 7.01
N TYR A 95 9.49 14.88 6.54
CA TYR A 95 8.93 14.17 5.40
C TYR A 95 8.73 12.69 5.73
N THR A 96 7.85 12.05 4.98
CA THR A 96 7.66 10.60 4.95
C THR A 96 7.42 10.15 3.52
N ILE A 97 7.39 8.84 3.28
CA ILE A 97 7.04 8.25 2.00
C ILE A 97 5.64 7.65 2.10
N LYS A 98 4.81 7.88 1.08
CA LYS A 98 3.48 7.29 0.98
C LYS A 98 3.59 5.77 0.87
N GLY A 99 2.98 5.06 1.82
CA GLY A 99 2.95 3.60 1.84
C GLY A 99 1.84 3.00 0.98
N ILE A 100 1.60 1.70 1.16
CA ILE A 100 0.58 0.94 0.42
C ILE A 100 -0.85 1.07 0.97
N SER A 101 -1.04 1.75 2.10
CA SER A 101 -2.36 1.92 2.72
C SER A 101 -3.26 2.78 1.84
N ASP A 102 -4.51 2.35 1.61
CA ASP A 102 -5.49 3.13 0.84
C ASP A 102 -5.80 4.49 1.50
N GLN A 103 -5.65 4.55 2.82
CA GLN A 103 -5.80 5.77 3.60
C GLN A 103 -4.77 5.82 4.74
N GLU A 104 -4.20 7.01 4.96
CA GLU A 104 -3.36 7.33 6.11
C GLU A 104 -3.92 8.56 6.81
N ILE A 105 -4.34 8.41 8.07
CA ILE A 105 -4.83 9.51 8.89
C ILE A 105 -3.68 9.99 9.77
N TRP A 106 -3.20 11.20 9.49
CA TRP A 106 -2.16 11.87 10.25
C TRP A 106 -2.79 12.82 11.24
N ALA A 107 -2.42 12.71 12.52
CA ALA A 107 -2.91 13.57 13.60
C ALA A 107 -1.74 14.29 14.26
N PHE A 108 -1.89 15.61 14.43
CA PHE A 108 -0.90 16.51 15.00
C PHE A 108 -1.50 17.16 16.25
N THR A 109 -0.97 16.84 17.42
CA THR A 109 -1.52 17.31 18.70
C THR A 109 -0.53 18.18 19.45
N ALA A 110 -0.97 19.37 19.88
CA ALA A 110 -0.28 20.21 20.84
C ALA A 110 -0.97 20.15 22.21
N THR A 111 -0.19 20.18 23.29
CA THR A 111 -0.69 20.29 24.67
C THR A 111 0.06 21.40 25.40
N ASP A 112 -0.65 22.25 26.13
CA ASP A 112 -0.07 23.29 26.99
C ASP A 112 0.11 22.82 28.44
N ILE A 113 0.76 23.66 29.26
CA ILE A 113 1.05 23.33 30.67
C ILE A 113 -0.20 23.22 31.55
N ALA A 114 -1.30 23.87 31.16
CA ALA A 114 -2.61 23.75 31.81
C ALA A 114 -3.34 22.45 31.42
N GLY A 115 -2.82 21.71 30.43
CA GLY A 115 -3.37 20.46 29.94
C GLY A 115 -4.39 20.62 28.81
N ASN A 116 -4.59 21.82 28.28
CA ASN A 116 -5.46 22.02 27.11
C ASN A 116 -4.81 21.43 25.87
N ARG A 117 -5.62 20.81 25.01
CA ARG A 117 -5.16 20.09 23.83
C ARG A 117 -5.85 20.59 22.58
N LYS A 118 -5.08 20.66 21.50
CA LYS A 118 -5.60 20.89 20.15
C LYS A 118 -5.01 19.83 19.23
N GLU A 119 -5.88 19.20 18.45
CA GLU A 119 -5.51 18.23 17.42
C GLU A 119 -6.02 18.76 16.07
N GLU A 120 -5.19 18.61 15.05
CA GLU A 120 -5.55 18.78 13.64
C GLU A 120 -5.16 17.51 12.87
N THR A 121 -5.96 17.15 11.88
CA THR A 121 -5.77 15.93 11.09
C THR A 121 -5.62 16.21 9.61
N ILE A 122 -4.78 15.42 8.95
CA ILE A 122 -4.68 15.36 7.49
C ILE A 122 -4.88 13.91 7.06
N THR A 123 -5.77 13.70 6.10
CA THR A 123 -6.01 12.41 5.46
C THR A 123 -5.26 12.34 4.14
N ILE A 124 -4.39 11.34 4.01
CA ILE A 124 -3.74 11.01 2.75
C ILE A 124 -4.45 9.82 2.12
N THR A 125 -5.04 10.01 0.94
CA THR A 125 -5.71 8.94 0.18
C THR A 125 -4.77 8.38 -0.87
N GLY A 126 -4.71 7.05 -1.01
CA GLY A 126 -3.89 6.38 -2.01
C GLY A 126 -4.39 6.65 -3.44
N ALA A 127 -3.52 7.22 -4.28
CA ALA A 127 -3.73 7.34 -5.72
C ALA A 127 -3.06 6.15 -6.42
N PHE A 128 -3.66 4.97 -6.28
CA PHE A 128 -3.08 3.72 -6.79
C PHE A 128 -3.65 3.32 -8.15
N GLY A 129 -2.83 2.66 -8.95
CA GLY A 129 -3.18 2.16 -10.27
C GLY A 129 -4.07 0.92 -10.20
N GLN A 130 -4.80 0.71 -11.29
CA GLN A 130 -5.63 -0.49 -11.47
C GLN A 130 -4.76 -1.73 -11.78
N ILE A 131 -5.29 -2.90 -11.46
CA ILE A 131 -4.68 -4.19 -11.79
C ILE A 131 -5.61 -5.03 -12.65
N ASN A 132 -5.02 -5.83 -13.54
CA ASN A 132 -5.72 -6.98 -14.12
C ASN A 132 -5.54 -8.17 -13.19
N SER A 133 -6.63 -8.90 -12.93
CA SER A 133 -6.65 -10.09 -12.08
C SER A 133 -7.11 -11.31 -12.87
N TYR A 134 -6.23 -12.30 -12.98
CA TYR A 134 -6.49 -13.58 -13.61
C TYR A 134 -6.48 -14.66 -12.52
N THR A 135 -7.66 -15.17 -12.19
CA THR A 135 -7.84 -16.05 -11.01
C THR A 135 -7.30 -17.47 -11.24
N THR A 136 -7.30 -17.93 -12.48
CA THR A 136 -6.78 -19.24 -12.87
C THR A 136 -6.23 -19.17 -14.29
N ILE A 137 -4.96 -19.52 -14.45
CA ILE A 137 -4.30 -19.73 -15.73
C ILE A 137 -3.61 -21.10 -15.65
N LEU A 138 -4.02 -22.02 -16.52
CA LEU A 138 -3.37 -23.32 -16.68
C LEU A 138 -2.38 -23.23 -17.85
N VAL A 139 -1.10 -23.49 -17.57
CA VAL A 139 -0.02 -23.54 -18.56
C VAL A 139 0.67 -24.92 -18.55
N GLY A 140 1.04 -25.39 -19.73
CA GLY A 140 1.74 -26.67 -19.91
C GLY A 140 3.26 -26.51 -19.81
N ALA A 141 3.96 -27.59 -19.47
CA ALA A 141 5.41 -27.67 -19.69
C ALA A 141 5.74 -27.96 -21.18
N GLN A 142 7.01 -28.15 -21.50
CA GLN A 142 7.52 -28.13 -22.89
C GLN A 142 6.94 -29.23 -23.80
N ASP A 143 6.60 -30.40 -23.25
CA ASP A 143 6.07 -31.53 -24.01
C ASP A 143 4.54 -31.66 -23.88
N ASN A 144 3.88 -30.69 -23.24
CA ASN A 144 2.44 -30.69 -23.11
C ASN A 144 1.78 -30.27 -24.44
N VAL A 145 1.15 -31.24 -25.11
CA VAL A 145 0.48 -31.03 -26.40
C VAL A 145 -0.95 -30.52 -26.29
N ALA A 146 -1.53 -30.54 -25.09
CA ALA A 146 -2.93 -30.19 -24.86
C ALA A 146 -3.10 -28.80 -24.21
N THR A 147 -2.05 -28.30 -23.55
CA THR A 147 -2.05 -27.03 -22.82
C THR A 147 -0.88 -26.17 -23.26
N GLU A 148 -1.16 -24.91 -23.57
CA GLU A 148 -0.17 -23.93 -24.01
C GLU A 148 0.91 -23.66 -22.94
N SER A 149 2.17 -23.57 -23.34
CA SER A 149 3.31 -23.35 -22.44
C SER A 149 3.78 -21.90 -22.34
N PHE A 150 3.31 -21.01 -23.22
CA PHE A 150 3.78 -19.63 -23.34
C PHE A 150 2.66 -18.65 -22.97
N LEU A 151 3.01 -17.56 -22.29
CA LEU A 151 2.07 -16.58 -21.76
C LEU A 151 2.50 -15.15 -22.14
N SER A 152 1.51 -14.34 -22.51
CA SER A 152 1.63 -12.90 -22.77
C SER A 152 0.63 -12.14 -21.92
N PHE A 153 1.05 -11.00 -21.38
CA PHE A 153 0.18 -10.04 -20.70
C PHE A 153 -0.12 -8.79 -21.52
N SER A 154 0.14 -8.82 -22.83
CA SER A 154 -0.13 -7.69 -23.74
C SER A 154 -1.61 -7.34 -23.80
N ASN A 155 -1.93 -6.07 -24.04
CA ASN A 155 -3.31 -5.57 -24.21
C ASN A 155 -4.26 -5.83 -23.03
N ASN A 156 -3.74 -5.89 -21.80
CA ASN A 156 -4.55 -6.19 -20.61
C ASN A 156 -5.26 -7.56 -20.66
N GLU A 157 -4.68 -8.55 -21.37
CA GLU A 157 -5.15 -9.93 -21.45
C GLU A 157 -4.10 -10.92 -20.97
N ALA A 158 -4.48 -12.14 -20.59
CA ALA A 158 -3.57 -13.25 -20.28
C ALA A 158 -3.64 -14.31 -21.39
N THR A 159 -2.97 -14.03 -22.50
CA THR A 159 -3.06 -14.86 -23.71
C THR A 159 -2.02 -15.96 -23.70
N LYS A 160 -2.48 -17.19 -23.90
CA LYS A 160 -1.61 -18.37 -23.95
C LYS A 160 -1.33 -18.82 -25.39
N TYR A 161 -0.16 -19.39 -25.62
CA TYR A 161 0.29 -19.86 -26.92
C TYR A 161 0.99 -21.22 -26.85
N PHE A 162 0.74 -22.08 -27.83
CA PHE A 162 1.65 -23.19 -28.12
C PHE A 162 2.94 -22.67 -28.74
N GLN A 163 4.04 -23.43 -28.63
CA GLN A 163 5.38 -23.03 -29.07
C GLN A 163 5.42 -22.45 -30.50
N ALA A 164 4.76 -23.10 -31.46
CA ALA A 164 4.74 -22.62 -32.85
C ALA A 164 4.07 -21.25 -33.00
N GLN A 165 3.00 -20.98 -32.24
CA GLN A 165 2.29 -19.71 -32.26
C GLN A 165 3.08 -18.63 -31.50
N ALA A 166 3.72 -19.01 -30.39
CA ALA A 166 4.59 -18.14 -29.62
C ALA A 166 5.78 -17.63 -30.46
N PHE A 167 6.35 -18.49 -31.31
CA PHE A 167 7.41 -18.13 -32.23
C PHE A 167 6.99 -17.10 -33.29
N GLN A 168 5.70 -17.00 -33.62
CA GLN A 168 5.16 -15.96 -34.52
C GLN A 168 4.82 -14.66 -33.78
N ASN A 169 4.86 -14.65 -32.44
CA ASN A 169 4.49 -13.52 -31.57
C ASN A 169 5.59 -13.21 -30.55
N GLN A 170 6.86 -13.35 -30.95
CA GLN A 170 8.01 -13.35 -30.02
C GLN A 170 8.08 -12.10 -29.14
N ASP A 171 7.73 -10.94 -29.71
CA ASP A 171 7.71 -9.63 -29.06
C ASP A 171 6.65 -9.51 -27.96
N LYS A 172 5.66 -10.41 -27.94
CA LYS A 172 4.59 -10.43 -26.94
C LYS A 172 4.82 -11.43 -25.82
N ILE A 173 5.73 -12.40 -25.97
CA ILE A 173 5.89 -13.48 -25.01
C ILE A 173 6.63 -12.98 -23.77
N ASP A 174 5.95 -12.97 -22.64
CA ASP A 174 6.51 -12.52 -21.36
C ASP A 174 7.07 -13.69 -20.56
N ILE A 175 6.38 -14.82 -20.56
CA ILE A 175 6.69 -15.97 -19.71
C ILE A 175 6.51 -17.28 -20.49
N PHE A 176 7.30 -18.29 -20.16
CA PHE A 176 6.99 -19.68 -20.49
C PHE A 176 7.14 -20.58 -19.26
N CYS A 177 6.42 -21.69 -19.27
CA CYS A 177 6.48 -22.75 -18.27
C CYS A 177 7.28 -23.94 -18.79
N PHE A 178 8.13 -24.51 -17.95
CA PHE A 178 8.96 -25.65 -18.32
C PHE A 178 9.29 -26.54 -17.13
N PHE A 179 9.66 -27.79 -17.39
CA PHE A 179 10.17 -28.73 -16.40
C PHE A 179 11.57 -29.19 -16.79
N GLU A 180 12.52 -29.15 -15.85
CA GLU A 180 13.87 -29.69 -16.08
C GLU A 180 14.39 -30.37 -14.82
N ASN A 181 14.60 -31.69 -14.89
CA ASN A 181 15.18 -32.50 -13.82
C ASN A 181 16.25 -33.44 -14.39
N THR A 182 17.42 -32.88 -14.66
CA THR A 182 18.61 -33.58 -15.13
C THR A 182 19.68 -33.66 -14.03
N ALA A 183 20.75 -34.41 -14.26
CA ALA A 183 21.86 -34.51 -13.31
C ALA A 183 22.57 -33.15 -13.08
N THR A 184 22.53 -32.24 -14.05
CA THR A 184 23.20 -30.93 -13.98
C THR A 184 22.24 -29.78 -13.68
N HIS A 185 20.94 -29.95 -13.94
CA HIS A 185 19.93 -28.93 -13.74
C HIS A 185 18.67 -29.50 -13.10
N GLN A 186 18.32 -28.98 -11.92
CA GLN A 186 17.16 -29.40 -11.14
C GLN A 186 16.20 -28.22 -10.98
N ASN A 187 15.76 -27.64 -12.10
CA ASN A 187 14.83 -26.53 -12.05
C ASN A 187 13.43 -27.00 -11.65
N MET A 188 13.07 -28.27 -11.91
CA MET A 188 11.72 -28.81 -11.72
C MET A 188 10.71 -27.95 -12.49
N MET A 189 9.42 -27.95 -12.10
CA MET A 189 8.45 -27.04 -12.70
C MET A 189 8.86 -25.59 -12.41
N SER A 190 8.98 -24.81 -13.48
CA SER A 190 9.60 -23.49 -13.46
C SER A 190 8.93 -22.52 -14.43
N LEU A 191 9.04 -21.23 -14.13
CA LEU A 191 8.72 -20.14 -15.04
C LEU A 191 10.02 -19.45 -15.49
N GLY A 192 10.12 -19.18 -16.78
CA GLY A 192 11.18 -18.40 -17.40
C GLY A 192 10.62 -17.43 -18.43
N SER A 193 11.50 -16.84 -19.23
CA SER A 193 11.12 -15.98 -20.36
C SER A 193 12.10 -16.13 -21.52
N PRO A 194 11.79 -15.68 -22.75
CA PRO A 194 12.72 -15.77 -23.88
C PRO A 194 14.12 -15.16 -23.60
N GLY A 195 14.18 -14.07 -22.83
CA GLY A 195 15.42 -13.41 -22.39
C GLY A 195 16.11 -14.02 -21.18
N SER A 196 15.61 -15.14 -20.64
CA SER A 196 16.10 -15.75 -19.40
C SER A 196 17.38 -16.56 -19.54
N ASN A 197 17.85 -16.81 -20.77
CA ASN A 197 18.97 -17.71 -21.11
C ASN A 197 18.72 -19.19 -20.76
N ILE A 198 17.47 -19.61 -20.63
CA ILE A 198 17.11 -21.03 -20.62
C ILE A 198 17.22 -21.54 -22.05
N ASN A 199 18.05 -22.56 -22.26
CA ASN A 199 18.29 -23.16 -23.57
C ASN A 199 18.16 -24.68 -23.51
N GLY A 200 17.86 -25.30 -24.65
CA GLY A 200 17.84 -26.76 -24.79
C GLY A 200 16.67 -27.48 -24.10
N VAL A 201 15.74 -26.75 -23.47
CA VAL A 201 14.52 -27.32 -22.87
C VAL A 201 13.42 -27.47 -23.93
N PHE A 202 13.20 -26.43 -24.72
CA PHE A 202 12.30 -26.47 -25.87
C PHE A 202 13.11 -26.79 -27.14
N THR A 203 12.58 -27.66 -28.00
CA THR A 203 13.31 -28.16 -29.18
C THR A 203 12.65 -27.72 -30.50
N GLY A 204 13.36 -27.89 -31.62
CA GLY A 204 12.86 -27.61 -32.97
C GLY A 204 13.03 -26.15 -33.43
N ALA A 205 12.63 -25.88 -34.67
CA ALA A 205 12.84 -24.57 -35.32
C ALA A 205 12.13 -23.42 -34.60
N SER A 206 11.02 -23.70 -33.91
CA SER A 206 10.25 -22.71 -33.15
C SER A 206 10.70 -22.55 -31.69
N SER A 207 11.82 -23.14 -31.27
CA SER A 207 12.35 -23.01 -29.92
C SER A 207 12.62 -21.54 -29.54
N PRO A 208 12.38 -21.11 -28.28
CA PRO A 208 12.79 -19.80 -27.75
C PRO A 208 14.27 -19.47 -27.96
N ASP A 209 15.12 -20.49 -28.09
CA ASP A 209 16.54 -20.34 -28.39
C ASP A 209 16.76 -19.58 -29.71
N ASN A 210 15.86 -19.80 -30.67
CA ASN A 210 15.87 -19.22 -32.02
C ASN A 210 15.12 -17.88 -32.12
N TYR A 211 14.59 -17.34 -31.02
CA TYR A 211 13.91 -16.04 -31.07
C TYR A 211 14.90 -14.92 -31.41
N THR A 212 14.49 -14.01 -32.28
CA THR A 212 15.20 -12.76 -32.58
C THR A 212 14.86 -11.67 -31.57
N THR A 213 13.65 -11.72 -31.00
CA THR A 213 13.20 -10.80 -29.93
C THR A 213 13.06 -11.58 -28.64
N LYS A 214 13.82 -11.20 -27.60
CA LYS A 214 13.90 -11.95 -26.34
C LYS A 214 13.50 -11.09 -25.15
N ASN A 215 12.20 -11.03 -24.86
CA ASN A 215 11.67 -10.33 -23.70
C ASN A 215 12.16 -10.98 -22.39
N LEU A 216 12.65 -10.16 -21.47
CA LEU A 216 13.10 -10.60 -20.16
C LEU A 216 12.03 -10.31 -19.10
N THR A 217 11.58 -11.36 -18.43
CA THR A 217 10.83 -11.26 -17.18
C THR A 217 11.76 -11.60 -16.02
N ARG A 218 11.72 -10.79 -14.97
CA ARG A 218 12.43 -11.03 -13.71
C ARG A 218 11.45 -11.46 -12.63
N PHE A 219 11.89 -12.38 -11.79
CA PHE A 219 11.09 -13.03 -10.76
C PHE A 219 11.75 -12.86 -9.39
N TYR A 220 10.98 -12.48 -8.39
CA TYR A 220 11.39 -12.40 -7.01
C TYR A 220 10.44 -13.21 -6.14
N LYS A 221 10.96 -14.17 -5.36
CA LYS A 221 10.12 -14.95 -4.44
C LYS A 221 9.79 -14.09 -3.23
N THR A 222 8.51 -13.83 -3.00
CA THR A 222 8.04 -12.94 -1.94
C THR A 222 7.76 -13.70 -0.64
N THR A 223 7.51 -12.96 0.43
CA THR A 223 6.92 -13.47 1.67
C THR A 223 5.38 -13.37 1.70
N ILE A 224 4.77 -12.86 0.62
CA ILE A 224 3.31 -12.71 0.50
C ILE A 224 2.67 -14.10 0.50
N THR A 225 1.71 -14.30 1.39
CA THR A 225 0.91 -15.52 1.46
C THR A 225 -0.18 -15.55 0.38
N ALA A 226 -0.69 -16.73 0.05
CA ALA A 226 -1.83 -16.87 -0.86
C ALA A 226 -3.05 -15.99 -0.46
N ALA A 227 -3.36 -15.94 0.84
CA ALA A 227 -4.47 -15.13 1.35
C ALA A 227 -4.23 -13.62 1.18
N GLN A 228 -2.98 -13.15 1.43
CA GLN A 228 -2.62 -11.76 1.18
C GLN A 228 -2.69 -11.43 -0.30
N PHE A 229 -2.19 -12.31 -1.18
CA PHE A 229 -2.31 -12.15 -2.63
C PHE A 229 -3.79 -11.97 -3.05
N ASP A 230 -4.69 -12.80 -2.53
CA ASP A 230 -6.12 -12.75 -2.86
C ASP A 230 -6.76 -11.42 -2.44
N ALA A 231 -6.32 -10.84 -1.32
CA ALA A 231 -6.84 -9.58 -0.79
C ALA A 231 -6.40 -8.33 -1.58
N ILE A 232 -5.35 -8.38 -2.41
CA ILE A 232 -4.82 -7.20 -3.13
C ILE A 232 -5.85 -6.63 -4.12
N GLN A 233 -6.06 -5.31 -4.09
CA GLN A 233 -7.03 -4.62 -4.95
C GLN A 233 -6.43 -3.60 -5.92
N ASN A 234 -5.18 -3.19 -5.70
CA ASN A 234 -4.51 -2.13 -6.48
C ASN A 234 -3.02 -2.46 -6.67
N ASP A 235 -2.31 -1.63 -7.44
CA ASP A 235 -0.92 -1.88 -7.80
C ASP A 235 0.13 -1.48 -6.77
N ALA A 236 -0.23 -0.80 -5.68
CA ALA A 236 0.74 -0.36 -4.67
C ALA A 236 1.49 -1.56 -4.06
N VAL A 237 0.77 -2.65 -3.77
CA VAL A 237 1.36 -3.88 -3.25
C VAL A 237 2.23 -4.59 -4.30
N LEU A 238 1.88 -4.50 -5.59
CA LEU A 238 2.67 -5.09 -6.67
C LEU A 238 4.02 -4.37 -6.77
N LEU A 239 4.01 -3.04 -6.70
CA LEU A 239 5.19 -2.20 -6.74
C LEU A 239 6.09 -2.41 -5.51
N ASP A 240 5.51 -2.45 -4.31
CA ASP A 240 6.22 -2.67 -3.05
C ASP A 240 6.86 -4.06 -2.95
N ALA A 241 6.17 -5.09 -3.48
CA ALA A 241 6.63 -6.48 -3.39
C ALA A 241 7.84 -6.81 -4.28
N TYR A 242 8.14 -6.00 -5.30
CA TYR A 242 9.21 -6.31 -6.25
C TYR A 242 10.58 -5.82 -5.76
N ASN A 243 11.48 -6.77 -5.48
CA ASN A 243 12.87 -6.47 -5.14
C ASN A 243 13.79 -6.69 -6.35
N ALA A 244 14.29 -5.59 -6.93
CA ALA A 244 15.15 -5.64 -8.11
C ALA A 244 16.52 -6.30 -7.87
N ASP A 245 17.09 -6.15 -6.68
CA ASP A 245 18.42 -6.65 -6.32
C ASP A 245 18.42 -8.16 -6.14
N GLU A 246 17.31 -8.70 -5.65
CA GLU A 246 17.13 -10.13 -5.42
C GLU A 246 16.44 -10.86 -6.58
N ALA A 247 15.89 -10.12 -7.55
CA ALA A 247 15.19 -10.72 -8.68
C ALA A 247 16.11 -11.58 -9.57
N ARG A 248 15.56 -12.72 -10.02
CA ARG A 248 16.22 -13.74 -10.85
C ARG A 248 15.55 -13.81 -12.22
N LYS A 249 16.25 -14.41 -13.20
CA LYS A 249 15.73 -14.58 -14.57
C LYS A 249 14.72 -15.72 -14.73
N LYS A 250 14.52 -16.50 -13.67
CA LYS A 250 13.57 -17.62 -13.61
C LYS A 250 13.05 -17.80 -12.19
N ALA A 251 11.87 -18.36 -12.06
CA ALA A 251 11.34 -18.92 -10.83
C ALA A 251 11.36 -20.45 -10.96
N SER A 252 12.18 -21.13 -10.16
CA SER A 252 12.34 -22.58 -10.23
C SER A 252 11.89 -23.28 -8.95
N VAL A 253 11.64 -24.58 -9.04
CA VAL A 253 11.15 -25.42 -7.94
C VAL A 253 9.86 -24.84 -7.36
N LEU A 254 8.93 -24.50 -8.25
CA LEU A 254 7.66 -23.90 -7.88
C LEU A 254 6.86 -24.86 -6.99
N ALA A 255 6.29 -24.33 -5.92
CA ALA A 255 5.40 -25.06 -5.04
C ALA A 255 4.08 -24.31 -4.81
N ALA A 256 3.01 -25.06 -4.60
CA ALA A 256 1.68 -24.50 -4.33
C ALA A 256 1.70 -23.58 -3.10
N GLY A 257 0.99 -22.45 -3.21
CA GLY A 257 0.90 -21.42 -2.18
C GLY A 257 2.00 -20.36 -2.23
N GLU A 258 3.05 -20.55 -3.03
CA GLU A 258 4.12 -19.57 -3.18
C GLU A 258 3.70 -18.40 -4.08
N VAL A 259 4.17 -17.20 -3.75
CA VAL A 259 3.91 -15.97 -4.49
C VAL A 259 5.22 -15.34 -4.96
N TYR A 260 5.29 -15.04 -6.25
CA TYR A 260 6.44 -14.43 -6.90
C TYR A 260 6.07 -13.07 -7.46
N ALA A 261 6.81 -12.02 -7.10
CA ALA A 261 6.75 -10.75 -7.80
C ALA A 261 7.46 -10.86 -9.14
N ILE A 262 6.89 -10.23 -10.16
CA ILE A 262 7.42 -10.20 -11.51
C ILE A 262 7.57 -8.78 -12.00
N LYS A 263 8.59 -8.55 -12.84
CA LYS A 263 8.67 -7.37 -13.70
C LYS A 263 8.91 -7.84 -15.12
N ILE A 264 7.96 -7.59 -16.00
CA ILE A 264 8.01 -8.00 -17.41
C ILE A 264 8.76 -6.95 -18.25
N GLN A 265 9.07 -7.28 -19.50
CA GLN A 265 9.90 -6.45 -20.39
C GLN A 265 9.34 -5.03 -20.59
N SER A 266 8.01 -4.87 -20.60
CA SER A 266 7.36 -3.55 -20.72
C SER A 266 7.52 -2.65 -19.50
N GLY A 267 8.04 -3.19 -18.39
CA GLY A 267 8.22 -2.47 -17.13
C GLY A 267 7.08 -2.63 -16.13
N LEU A 268 5.97 -3.27 -16.53
CA LEU A 268 4.85 -3.57 -15.62
C LEU A 268 5.27 -4.56 -14.55
N THR A 269 4.79 -4.30 -13.34
CA THR A 269 5.02 -5.15 -12.17
C THR A 269 3.77 -5.96 -11.86
N GLY A 270 3.95 -7.19 -11.37
CA GLY A 270 2.87 -8.08 -11.01
C GLY A 270 3.26 -9.10 -9.95
N LEU A 271 2.31 -9.94 -9.57
CA LEU A 271 2.46 -11.09 -8.69
C LEU A 271 1.89 -12.32 -9.38
N ILE A 272 2.59 -13.45 -9.24
CA ILE A 272 2.14 -14.78 -9.64
C ILE A 272 1.98 -15.62 -8.37
N LYS A 273 0.79 -16.14 -8.12
CA LYS A 273 0.52 -17.15 -7.08
C LYS A 273 0.48 -18.53 -7.71
N VAL A 274 1.28 -19.47 -7.21
CA VAL A 274 1.21 -20.87 -7.64
C VAL A 274 0.04 -21.56 -6.94
N ILE A 275 -0.89 -22.10 -7.73
CA ILE A 275 -2.07 -22.83 -7.23
C ILE A 275 -1.76 -24.33 -7.13
N ALA A 276 -1.28 -24.92 -8.21
CA ALA A 276 -0.99 -26.36 -8.29
C ALA A 276 0.16 -26.64 -9.27
N VAL A 277 0.87 -27.74 -9.01
CA VAL A 277 2.04 -28.17 -9.79
C VAL A 277 1.90 -29.65 -10.12
N SER A 278 1.95 -30.00 -11.41
CA SER A 278 2.14 -31.37 -11.91
C SER A 278 3.52 -31.46 -12.56
N GLY A 279 4.51 -31.95 -11.82
CA GLY A 279 5.94 -31.81 -12.15
C GLY A 279 6.51 -32.88 -13.09
N GLU A 280 6.31 -32.72 -14.39
CA GLU A 280 6.93 -33.53 -15.45
C GLU A 280 6.97 -32.74 -16.77
N GLU A 281 7.67 -33.24 -17.79
CA GLU A 281 7.87 -32.54 -19.09
C GLU A 281 6.55 -32.32 -19.86
N ALA A 282 5.60 -33.25 -19.72
CA ALA A 282 4.23 -33.12 -20.24
C ALA A 282 3.25 -32.53 -19.21
N GLY A 283 3.75 -32.10 -18.04
CA GLY A 283 2.96 -31.65 -16.91
C GLY A 283 2.31 -30.29 -17.10
N THR A 284 1.70 -29.80 -16.03
CA THR A 284 0.98 -28.52 -16.00
C THR A 284 1.28 -27.74 -14.73
N LEU A 285 1.17 -26.42 -14.84
CA LEU A 285 1.24 -25.48 -13.74
C LEU A 285 -0.04 -24.64 -13.74
N GLU A 286 -0.71 -24.57 -12.60
CA GLU A 286 -1.86 -23.70 -12.39
C GLU A 286 -1.44 -22.50 -11.56
N ILE A 287 -1.71 -21.29 -12.05
CA ILE A 287 -1.35 -20.03 -11.38
C ILE A 287 -2.53 -19.05 -11.36
N ALA A 288 -2.49 -18.12 -10.40
CA ALA A 288 -3.21 -16.86 -10.47
C ALA A 288 -2.22 -15.71 -10.70
N VAL A 289 -2.63 -14.67 -11.40
CA VAL A 289 -1.79 -13.51 -11.70
C VAL A 289 -2.52 -12.21 -11.42
N LYS A 290 -1.85 -11.28 -10.75
CA LYS A 290 -2.24 -9.88 -10.62
C LYS A 290 -1.14 -9.02 -11.23
N ILE A 291 -1.45 -8.17 -12.18
CA ILE A 291 -0.44 -7.33 -12.87
C ILE A 291 -0.99 -5.92 -13.10
N GLN A 292 -0.10 -4.93 -13.05
CA GLN A 292 -0.46 -3.55 -13.41
C GLN A 292 -1.19 -3.49 -14.76
N LYS A 293 -2.24 -2.68 -14.80
CA LYS A 293 -2.98 -2.40 -16.03
C LYS A 293 -2.18 -1.43 -16.91
N GLN A 294 -2.12 -1.71 -18.21
CA GLN A 294 -1.53 -0.87 -19.26
C GLN A 294 -2.35 0.40 -19.48
#